data_AF-A0A412H1Z8-F1
#
_entry.id   AF-A0A412H1Z8-F1
#
_cell.length_a   1.000
_cell.length_b   1.000
_cell.length_c   1.000
_cell.angle_alpha   90.00
_cell.angle_beta   90.00
_cell.angle_gamma   90.00
#
_symmetry.space_group_name_H-M   'P 1'
#
loop_
_entity.id
_entity.type
_entity.pdbx_description
1 polymer ?
#
loop_
_entity_poly.entity_id
_entity_poly.type
_entity_poly.pdbx_seq_one_letter_code
_entity_poly.pdbx_strand_id
1 'polypeptide(L)'
;MDINSALFGTLLGSVVTIIVQSIINYFSEKKKYERELNKMVFTKKIEAIEKAMSWYQEALDCYAMLRSSCNELKAQYSDFSYNKLCYAGSICQKLFSESSNRLNPVYLYYSFEKINIKYDSAGSIDYINFALAEISRLNQTALLLRNQGCKDDCSEIIDMKNKALDLLAKMVFSIDTQISIILEIQTVLRADLSQYK
;
A
#
# COMPACT_ATOMS: atom_id res chain seq x y z
N MET A 1 -14.35 75.38 27.64
CA MET A 1 -14.21 74.01 27.11
C MET A 1 -14.51 73.05 28.24
N ASP A 2 -15.63 72.33 28.14
CA ASP A 2 -16.13 71.46 29.21
C ASP A 2 -15.21 70.26 29.43
N ILE A 3 -14.71 70.11 30.65
CA ILE A 3 -13.91 68.95 31.09
C ILE A 3 -14.65 67.62 30.80
N ASN A 4 -15.99 67.64 30.87
CA ASN A 4 -16.83 66.51 30.51
C ASN A 4 -16.71 66.16 29.01
N SER A 5 -16.70 67.14 28.10
CA SER A 5 -16.56 66.89 26.66
C SER A 5 -15.19 66.27 26.29
N ALA A 6 -14.12 66.66 26.98
CA ALA A 6 -12.77 66.12 26.80
C ALA A 6 -12.61 64.69 27.38
N LEU A 7 -13.25 64.41 28.52
CA LEU A 7 -13.30 63.06 29.11
C LEU A 7 -14.15 62.09 28.28
N PHE A 8 -15.30 62.53 27.76
CA PHE A 8 -16.12 61.71 26.86
C PHE A 8 -15.43 61.44 25.52
N GLY A 9 -14.70 62.42 24.97
CA GLY A 9 -13.91 62.24 23.74
C GLY A 9 -12.76 61.24 23.88
N THR A 10 -12.06 61.23 25.02
CA THR A 10 -10.98 60.28 25.30
C THR A 10 -11.50 58.86 25.60
N LEU A 11 -12.63 58.73 26.30
CA LEU A 11 -13.30 57.44 26.55
C LEU A 11 -13.90 56.82 25.27
N LEU A 12 -14.50 57.61 24.39
CA LEU A 12 -15.02 57.10 23.12
C LEU A 12 -13.89 56.68 22.16
N GLY A 13 -12.80 57.45 22.10
CA GLY A 13 -11.61 57.08 21.34
C GLY A 13 -10.95 55.77 21.81
N SER A 14 -10.93 55.52 23.12
CA SER A 14 -10.36 54.28 23.67
C SER A 14 -11.23 53.05 23.37
N VAL A 15 -12.56 53.16 23.45
CA VAL A 15 -13.49 52.08 23.09
C VAL A 15 -13.39 51.72 21.61
N VAL A 16 -13.35 52.71 20.71
CA VAL A 16 -13.18 52.48 19.27
C VAL A 16 -11.84 51.79 18.98
N THR A 17 -10.78 52.22 19.65
CA THR A 17 -9.45 51.59 19.50
C THR A 17 -9.46 50.14 19.95
N ILE A 18 -10.12 49.81 21.07
CA ILE A 18 -10.27 48.43 21.57
C ILE A 18 -11.02 47.57 20.55
N ILE A 19 -12.15 48.07 20.00
CA ILE A 19 -12.94 47.33 19.00
C ILE A 19 -12.11 47.04 17.74
N VAL A 20 -11.42 48.05 17.20
CA VAL A 20 -10.56 47.89 16.01
C VAL A 20 -9.43 46.90 16.30
N GLN A 21 -8.77 47.00 17.46
CA GLN A 21 -7.70 46.09 17.85
C GLN A 21 -8.21 44.65 18.01
N SER A 22 -9.40 44.46 18.61
CA SER A 22 -10.04 43.15 18.74
C SER A 22 -10.35 42.53 17.38
N ILE A 23 -10.85 43.31 16.42
CA ILE A 23 -11.12 42.85 15.04
C ILE A 23 -9.82 42.45 14.34
N ILE A 24 -8.77 43.29 14.42
CA ILE A 24 -7.46 42.98 13.82
C ILE A 24 -6.85 41.73 14.46
N ASN A 25 -6.91 41.61 15.79
CA ASN A 25 -6.41 40.44 16.51
C ASN A 25 -7.16 39.18 16.08
N TYR A 26 -8.50 39.23 15.98
CA TYR A 26 -9.30 38.10 15.51
C TYR A 26 -8.88 37.64 14.10
N PHE A 27 -8.73 38.56 13.15
CA PHE A 27 -8.29 38.19 11.80
C PHE A 27 -6.85 37.68 11.75
N SER A 28 -5.96 38.24 12.56
CA SER A 28 -4.57 37.78 12.69
C SER A 28 -4.49 36.38 13.28
N GLU A 29 -5.23 36.13 14.37
CA GLU A 29 -5.33 34.82 15.00
C GLU A 29 -5.94 33.80 14.05
N LYS A 30 -7.03 34.14 13.36
CA LYS A 30 -7.63 33.27 12.35
C LYS A 30 -6.64 32.87 11.27
N LYS A 31 -5.90 33.82 10.69
CA LYS A 31 -4.84 33.54 9.71
C LYS A 31 -3.73 32.65 10.28
N LYS A 32 -3.35 32.88 11.54
CA LYS A 32 -2.37 32.03 12.25
C LYS A 32 -2.90 30.60 12.40
N TYR A 33 -4.14 30.43 12.85
CA TYR A 33 -4.78 29.12 12.99
C TYR A 33 -4.88 28.38 11.65
N GLU A 34 -5.34 29.03 10.59
CA GLU A 34 -5.40 28.45 9.24
C GLU A 34 -4.01 28.00 8.76
N ARG A 35 -2.98 28.81 9.01
CA ARG A 35 -1.60 28.46 8.68
C ARG A 35 -1.10 27.24 9.47
N GLU A 36 -1.33 27.20 10.78
CA GLU A 36 -0.91 26.06 11.60
C GLU A 36 -1.70 24.78 11.25
N LEU A 37 -2.99 24.90 10.93
CA LEU A 37 -3.81 23.78 10.44
C LEU A 37 -3.26 23.24 9.11
N ASN A 38 -2.97 24.12 8.15
CA ASN A 38 -2.40 23.73 6.86
C ASN A 38 -1.04 23.03 7.02
N LYS A 39 -0.18 23.52 7.92
CA LYS A 39 1.08 22.83 8.26
C LYS A 39 0.82 21.44 8.83
N MET A 40 -0.14 21.30 9.75
CA MET A 40 -0.45 20.01 10.36
C MET A 40 -0.98 19.00 9.32
N VAL A 41 -1.89 19.43 8.45
CA VAL A 41 -2.41 18.59 7.35
C VAL A 41 -1.27 18.19 6.41
N PHE A 42 -0.39 19.11 6.07
CA PHE A 42 0.78 18.83 5.25
C PHE A 42 1.68 17.77 5.91
N THR A 43 2.06 17.95 7.18
CA THR A 43 2.86 16.97 7.92
C THR A 43 2.19 15.59 7.94
N LYS A 44 0.88 15.53 8.21
CA LYS A 44 0.13 14.26 8.22
C LYS A 44 0.08 13.59 6.85
N LYS A 45 -0.01 14.37 5.77
CA LYS A 45 0.08 13.86 4.39
C LYS A 45 1.45 13.25 4.14
N ILE A 46 2.54 13.94 4.50
CA ILE A 46 3.91 13.43 4.32
C ILE A 46 4.12 12.13 5.12
N GLU A 47 3.73 12.10 6.39
CA GLU A 47 3.80 10.89 7.23
C GLU A 47 3.03 9.70 6.59
N ALA A 48 1.84 9.96 6.03
CA ALA A 48 1.05 8.95 5.35
C ALA A 48 1.75 8.42 4.08
N ILE A 49 2.36 9.31 3.29
CA ILE A 49 3.12 8.93 2.11
C ILE A 49 4.34 8.08 2.51
N GLU A 50 5.12 8.50 3.50
CA GLU A 50 6.32 7.78 3.94
C GLU A 50 5.98 6.36 4.43
N LYS A 51 4.92 6.23 5.23
CA LYS A 51 4.43 4.93 5.71
C LYS A 51 4.00 4.02 4.56
N ALA A 52 3.29 4.58 3.58
CA ALA A 52 2.86 3.84 2.39
C ALA A 52 4.04 3.46 1.50
N MET A 53 4.98 4.37 1.25
CA MET A 53 6.20 4.12 0.46
C MET A 53 7.04 2.99 1.06
N SER A 54 7.22 2.99 2.38
CA SER A 54 7.91 1.93 3.10
C SER A 54 7.20 0.58 2.92
N TRP A 55 5.86 0.54 3.05
CA TRP A 55 5.11 -0.70 2.84
C TRP A 55 5.22 -1.20 1.40
N TYR A 56 5.11 -0.29 0.43
CA TYR A 56 5.25 -0.62 -0.98
C TYR A 56 6.62 -1.17 -1.33
N GLN A 57 7.69 -0.66 -0.68
CA GLN A 57 9.03 -1.21 -0.89
C GLN A 57 9.14 -2.65 -0.38
N GLU A 58 8.65 -2.92 0.83
CA GLU A 58 8.62 -4.27 1.39
C GLU A 58 7.73 -5.22 0.55
N ALA A 59 6.66 -4.70 -0.04
CA ALA A 59 5.77 -5.46 -0.91
C ALA A 59 6.46 -5.83 -2.24
N LEU A 60 7.28 -4.93 -2.81
CA LEU A 60 8.10 -5.24 -3.98
C LEU A 60 9.09 -6.37 -3.68
N ASP A 61 9.75 -6.33 -2.51
CA ASP A 61 10.68 -7.38 -2.09
C ASP A 61 9.97 -8.74 -1.91
N CYS A 62 8.76 -8.71 -1.33
CA CYS A 62 7.88 -9.88 -1.21
C CYS A 62 7.52 -10.48 -2.57
N TYR A 63 7.06 -9.65 -3.51
CA TYR A 63 6.73 -10.10 -4.86
C TYR A 63 7.95 -10.61 -5.63
N ALA A 64 9.11 -9.98 -5.47
CA ALA A 64 10.37 -10.46 -6.06
C ALA A 64 10.76 -11.85 -5.52
N MET A 65 10.60 -12.07 -4.20
CA MET A 65 10.86 -13.37 -3.58
C MET A 65 9.88 -14.46 -4.05
N LEU A 66 8.59 -14.13 -4.16
CA LEU A 66 7.59 -15.04 -4.76
C LEU A 66 7.95 -15.39 -6.20
N ARG A 67 8.23 -14.39 -7.04
CA ARG A 67 8.63 -14.59 -8.44
C ARG A 67 9.86 -15.49 -8.57
N SER A 68 10.88 -15.24 -7.75
CA SER A 68 12.10 -16.05 -7.69
C SER A 68 11.78 -17.51 -7.34
N SER A 69 10.97 -17.72 -6.29
CA SER A 69 10.57 -19.06 -5.85
C SER A 69 9.73 -19.80 -6.90
N CYS A 70 8.86 -19.10 -7.63
CA CYS A 70 8.11 -19.66 -8.75
C CYS A 70 9.03 -20.15 -9.87
N ASN A 71 10.00 -19.32 -10.24
CA ASN A 71 10.96 -19.65 -11.29
C ASN A 71 11.85 -20.83 -10.89
N GLU A 72 12.27 -20.90 -9.63
CA GLU A 72 13.06 -22.03 -9.12
C GLU A 72 12.24 -23.33 -9.15
N LEU A 73 10.99 -23.30 -8.68
CA LEU A 73 10.10 -24.47 -8.72
C LEU A 73 9.79 -24.91 -10.17
N LYS A 74 9.64 -23.95 -11.09
CA LYS A 74 9.44 -24.23 -12.50
C LYS A 74 10.66 -24.89 -13.15
N ALA A 75 11.87 -24.41 -12.83
CA ALA A 75 13.12 -24.95 -13.36
C ALA A 75 13.45 -26.33 -12.79
N GLN A 76 13.23 -26.51 -11.49
CA GLN A 76 13.47 -27.77 -10.80
C GLN A 76 12.28 -28.08 -9.89
N TYR A 77 11.36 -28.89 -10.39
CA TYR A 77 10.19 -29.29 -9.60
C TYR A 77 10.60 -30.30 -8.52
N SER A 78 10.59 -29.87 -7.26
CA SER A 78 10.99 -30.69 -6.11
C SER A 78 10.28 -30.22 -4.84
N ASP A 79 10.25 -31.07 -3.81
CA ASP A 79 9.70 -30.69 -2.50
C ASP A 79 10.48 -29.51 -1.88
N PHE A 80 11.79 -29.44 -2.11
CA PHE A 80 12.63 -28.35 -1.62
C PHE A 80 12.24 -27.00 -2.24
N SER A 81 12.16 -26.93 -3.57
CA SER A 81 11.76 -25.70 -4.28
C SER A 81 10.30 -25.33 -4.01
N TYR A 82 9.42 -26.31 -3.78
CA TYR A 82 8.05 -26.07 -3.35
C TYR A 82 8.00 -25.47 -1.94
N ASN A 83 8.77 -26.00 -0.98
CA ASN A 83 8.83 -25.47 0.37
C ASN A 83 9.34 -24.02 0.41
N LYS A 84 10.25 -23.63 -0.50
CA LYS A 84 10.65 -22.23 -0.67
C LYS A 84 9.49 -21.34 -1.11
N LEU A 85 8.66 -21.79 -2.06
CA LEU A 85 7.46 -21.06 -2.47
C LEU A 85 6.48 -20.87 -1.30
N CYS A 86 6.24 -21.93 -0.51
CA CYS A 86 5.41 -21.85 0.70
C CYS A 86 5.96 -20.86 1.72
N TYR A 87 7.27 -20.90 1.96
CA TYR A 87 7.94 -19.96 2.85
C TYR A 87 7.79 -18.52 2.36
N ALA A 88 8.05 -18.26 1.08
CA ALA A 88 7.85 -16.95 0.47
C ALA A 88 6.42 -16.45 0.63
N GLY A 89 5.43 -17.33 0.39
CA GLY A 89 4.01 -17.04 0.62
C GLY A 89 3.70 -16.64 2.06
N SER A 90 4.29 -17.33 3.06
CA SER A 90 4.07 -17.01 4.48
C SER A 90 4.62 -15.65 4.89
N ILE A 91 5.79 -15.26 4.37
CA ILE A 91 6.39 -13.95 4.62
C ILE A 91 5.53 -12.85 4.00
N CYS A 92 5.08 -13.06 2.77
CA CYS A 92 4.17 -12.15 2.07
C CYS A 92 2.86 -11.98 2.85
N GLN A 93 2.25 -13.07 3.29
CA GLN A 93 1.00 -13.05 4.06
C GLN A 93 1.12 -12.20 5.33
N LYS A 94 2.23 -12.31 6.05
CA LYS A 94 2.50 -11.47 7.22
C LYS A 94 2.51 -9.98 6.85
N LEU A 95 3.25 -9.58 5.81
CA LEU A 95 3.29 -8.20 5.36
C LEU A 95 1.91 -7.68 4.92
N PHE A 96 1.15 -8.49 4.17
CA PHE A 96 -0.17 -8.10 3.67
C PHE A 96 -1.19 -7.95 4.80
N SER A 97 -1.02 -8.65 5.93
CA SER A 97 -1.86 -8.46 7.12
C SER A 97 -1.71 -7.06 7.75
N GLU A 98 -0.60 -6.37 7.50
CA GLU A 98 -0.33 -5.02 8.00
C GLU A 98 -0.83 -3.90 7.06
N SER A 99 -1.33 -4.27 5.87
CA SER A 99 -1.69 -3.34 4.79
C SER A 99 -2.66 -2.25 5.23
N SER A 100 -3.73 -2.60 5.96
CA SER A 100 -4.73 -1.64 6.42
C SER A 100 -4.14 -0.54 7.30
N ASN A 101 -3.27 -0.90 8.25
CA ASN A 101 -2.61 0.05 9.13
C ASN A 101 -1.66 0.99 8.36
N ARG A 102 -0.94 0.45 7.37
CA ARG A 102 0.12 1.20 6.66
C ARG A 102 -0.38 1.98 5.45
N LEU A 103 -1.46 1.54 4.80
CA LEU A 103 -2.00 2.13 3.56
C LEU A 103 -3.27 2.95 3.75
N ASN A 104 -4.15 2.65 4.71
CA ASN A 104 -5.40 3.42 4.87
C ASN A 104 -5.17 4.94 4.99
N PRO A 105 -4.13 5.44 5.70
CA PRO A 105 -3.88 6.87 5.78
C PRO A 105 -3.61 7.53 4.42
N VAL A 106 -2.97 6.85 3.46
CA VAL A 106 -2.65 7.47 2.16
C VAL A 106 -3.92 7.65 1.31
N TYR A 107 -4.93 6.78 1.49
CA TYR A 107 -6.20 6.88 0.78
C TYR A 107 -7.08 8.06 1.22
N LEU A 108 -6.74 8.77 2.29
CA LEU A 108 -7.38 10.04 2.65
C LEU A 108 -6.98 11.18 1.69
N TYR A 109 -5.85 11.03 1.01
CA TYR A 109 -5.26 12.08 0.17
C TYR A 109 -5.15 11.68 -1.30
N TYR A 110 -5.18 10.38 -1.61
CA TYR A 110 -5.00 9.86 -2.96
C TYR A 110 -6.06 8.82 -3.32
N SER A 111 -6.43 8.80 -4.59
CA SER A 111 -7.13 7.67 -5.20
C SER A 111 -6.24 7.02 -6.25
N PHE A 112 -6.06 5.71 -6.12
CA PHE A 112 -5.31 4.88 -7.08
C PHE A 112 -6.22 4.08 -8.00
N GLU A 113 -7.53 4.41 -8.05
CA GLU A 113 -8.53 3.67 -8.83
C GLU A 113 -8.17 3.53 -10.31
N LYS A 114 -7.67 4.60 -10.94
CA LYS A 114 -7.24 4.56 -12.35
C LYS A 114 -6.12 3.54 -12.58
N ILE A 115 -5.16 3.46 -11.66
CA ILE A 115 -4.07 2.48 -11.73
C ILE A 115 -4.65 1.08 -11.52
N ASN A 116 -5.53 0.91 -10.52
CA ASN A 116 -6.15 -0.38 -10.22
C ASN A 116 -6.97 -0.93 -11.38
N ILE A 117 -7.74 -0.08 -12.08
CA ILE A 117 -8.52 -0.46 -13.27
C ILE A 117 -7.59 -0.79 -14.45
N LYS A 118 -6.56 0.03 -14.69
CA LYS A 118 -5.60 -0.16 -15.80
C LYS A 118 -4.94 -1.54 -15.77
N TYR A 119 -4.64 -2.05 -14.59
CA TYR A 119 -3.89 -3.30 -14.42
C TYR A 119 -4.74 -4.48 -13.93
N ASP A 120 -6.05 -4.32 -13.73
CA ASP A 120 -6.87 -5.32 -13.05
C ASP A 120 -6.23 -5.81 -11.72
N SER A 121 -6.07 -4.85 -10.81
CA SER A 121 -5.39 -5.09 -9.52
C SER A 121 -6.04 -6.21 -8.71
N ALA A 122 -7.38 -6.25 -8.67
CA ALA A 122 -8.11 -7.30 -7.97
C ALA A 122 -7.92 -8.66 -8.65
N GLY A 123 -8.10 -8.75 -9.97
CA GLY A 123 -7.97 -10.01 -10.69
C GLY A 123 -6.57 -10.63 -10.59
N SER A 124 -5.52 -9.81 -10.60
CA SER A 124 -4.14 -10.30 -10.43
C SER A 124 -3.87 -10.82 -9.01
N ILE A 125 -4.42 -10.20 -7.96
CA ILE A 125 -4.33 -10.72 -6.58
C ILE A 125 -5.11 -12.03 -6.44
N ASP A 126 -6.35 -12.06 -6.95
CA ASP A 126 -7.21 -13.24 -6.90
C ASP A 126 -6.56 -14.42 -7.60
N TYR A 127 -5.92 -14.18 -8.76
CA TYR A 127 -5.20 -15.23 -9.48
C TYR A 127 -3.99 -15.76 -8.69
N ILE A 128 -3.18 -14.89 -8.06
CA ILE A 128 -2.05 -15.33 -7.24
C ILE A 128 -2.54 -16.24 -6.10
N ASN A 129 -3.58 -15.82 -5.39
CA ASN A 129 -4.14 -16.59 -4.29
C ASN A 129 -4.72 -17.94 -4.76
N PHE A 130 -5.46 -17.92 -5.86
CA PHE A 130 -5.99 -19.12 -6.50
C PHE A 130 -4.87 -20.10 -6.87
N ALA A 131 -3.84 -19.62 -7.57
CA ALA A 131 -2.74 -20.45 -8.04
C ALA A 131 -1.96 -21.07 -6.86
N LEU A 132 -1.66 -20.30 -5.81
CA LEU A 132 -1.01 -20.83 -4.60
C LEU A 132 -1.84 -21.91 -3.93
N ALA A 133 -3.15 -21.70 -3.77
CA ALA A 133 -4.05 -22.68 -3.16
C ALA A 133 -4.13 -23.97 -4.00
N GLU A 134 -4.26 -23.84 -5.31
CA GLU A 134 -4.39 -24.99 -6.21
C GLU A 134 -3.08 -25.76 -6.35
N ILE A 135 -1.92 -25.10 -6.44
CA ILE A 135 -0.60 -25.76 -6.41
C ILE A 135 -0.42 -26.53 -5.09
N SER A 136 -0.85 -25.95 -3.96
CA SER A 136 -0.80 -26.62 -2.67
C SER A 136 -1.67 -27.88 -2.64
N ARG A 137 -2.90 -27.78 -3.16
CA ARG A 137 -3.82 -28.92 -3.29
C ARG A 137 -3.25 -30.03 -4.18
N LEU A 138 -2.66 -29.68 -5.32
CA LEU A 138 -2.02 -30.62 -6.24
C LEU A 138 -0.84 -31.35 -5.55
N ASN A 139 0.02 -30.62 -4.84
CA ASN A 139 1.15 -31.23 -4.13
C ASN A 139 0.72 -32.13 -2.98
N GLN A 140 -0.32 -31.76 -2.23
CA GLN A 140 -0.89 -32.63 -1.20
C GLN A 140 -1.49 -33.91 -1.80
N THR A 141 -2.18 -33.79 -2.93
CA THR A 141 -2.77 -34.95 -3.62
C THR A 141 -1.66 -35.88 -4.15
N ALA A 142 -0.61 -35.33 -4.75
CA ALA A 142 0.54 -36.10 -5.20
C ALA A 142 1.23 -36.83 -4.04
N LEU A 143 1.38 -36.18 -2.88
CA LEU A 143 1.92 -36.81 -1.67
C LEU A 143 1.06 -38.00 -1.20
N LEU A 144 -0.27 -37.87 -1.22
CA LEU A 144 -1.16 -38.98 -0.86
C LEU A 144 -1.02 -40.17 -1.81
N LEU A 145 -0.91 -39.92 -3.12
CA LEU A 145 -0.68 -40.97 -4.12
C LEU A 145 0.68 -41.66 -3.93
N ARG A 146 1.73 -40.91 -3.61
CA ARG A 146 3.05 -41.48 -3.27
C ARG A 146 2.96 -42.41 -2.07
N ASN A 147 2.25 -42.00 -1.02
CA ASN A 147 2.04 -42.83 0.17
C ASN A 147 1.24 -44.10 -0.12
N GLN A 148 0.47 -44.13 -1.21
CA GLN A 148 -0.24 -45.31 -1.71
C GLN A 148 0.62 -46.17 -2.67
N GLY A 149 1.87 -45.80 -2.90
CA GLY A 149 2.81 -46.55 -3.75
C GLY A 149 2.91 -46.07 -5.20
N CYS A 150 2.25 -44.98 -5.59
CA CYS A 150 2.44 -44.36 -6.91
C CYS A 150 3.85 -43.78 -7.00
N LYS A 151 4.62 -44.19 -8.00
CA LYS A 151 5.94 -43.61 -8.28
C LYS A 151 5.78 -42.24 -8.95
N ASP A 152 6.81 -41.40 -8.87
CA ASP A 152 6.77 -40.04 -9.44
C ASP A 152 6.56 -39.99 -10.97
N ASP A 153 6.79 -41.11 -11.67
CA ASP A 153 6.56 -41.27 -13.10
C ASP A 153 5.14 -41.77 -13.45
N CYS A 154 4.27 -41.98 -12.47
CA CYS A 154 2.88 -42.32 -12.75
C CYS A 154 2.13 -41.15 -13.40
N SER A 155 1.20 -41.47 -14.31
CA SER A 155 0.51 -40.49 -15.15
C SER A 155 -0.17 -39.37 -14.36
N GLU A 156 -0.75 -39.71 -13.22
CA GLU A 156 -1.48 -38.82 -12.33
C GLU A 156 -0.55 -37.79 -11.68
N ILE A 157 0.63 -38.22 -11.21
CA ILE A 157 1.62 -37.31 -10.61
C ILE A 157 2.23 -36.39 -11.68
N ILE A 158 2.50 -36.94 -12.88
CA ILE A 158 2.98 -36.14 -14.02
C ILE A 158 1.95 -35.08 -14.43
N ASP A 159 0.67 -35.44 -14.54
CA ASP A 159 -0.41 -34.50 -14.88
C ASP A 159 -0.56 -33.38 -13.83
N MET A 160 -0.52 -33.74 -12.54
CA MET A 160 -0.55 -32.76 -11.45
C MET A 160 0.64 -31.80 -11.50
N LYS A 161 1.85 -32.32 -11.75
CA LYS A 161 3.06 -31.50 -11.92
C LYS A 161 2.91 -30.55 -13.11
N ASN A 162 2.43 -31.03 -14.25
CA ASN A 162 2.25 -30.18 -15.44
C ASN A 162 1.21 -29.08 -15.20
N LYS A 163 0.11 -29.38 -14.51
CA LYS A 163 -0.88 -28.38 -14.08
C LYS A 163 -0.27 -27.33 -13.14
N ALA A 164 0.52 -27.75 -12.16
CA ALA A 164 1.22 -26.83 -11.27
C ALA A 164 2.18 -25.91 -12.04
N LEU A 165 2.90 -26.43 -13.04
CA LEU A 165 3.81 -25.64 -13.88
C LEU A 165 3.07 -24.59 -14.74
N ASP A 166 1.89 -24.91 -15.28
CA ASP A 166 1.06 -23.94 -16.00
C ASP A 166 0.54 -22.84 -15.07
N LEU A 167 0.07 -23.21 -13.87
CA LEU A 167 -0.38 -22.26 -12.85
C LEU A 167 0.75 -21.31 -12.44
N LEU A 168 1.96 -21.82 -12.20
CA LEU A 168 3.15 -21.02 -11.87
C LEU A 168 3.48 -20.01 -12.96
N ALA A 169 3.41 -20.41 -14.23
CA ALA A 169 3.73 -19.52 -15.35
C ALA A 169 2.79 -18.32 -15.41
N LYS A 170 1.48 -18.54 -15.24
CA LYS A 170 0.48 -17.47 -15.18
C LYS A 170 0.56 -16.66 -13.90
N MET A 171 0.95 -17.28 -12.79
CA MET A 171 1.12 -16.60 -11.50
C MET A 171 2.26 -15.59 -11.56
N VAL A 172 3.37 -15.91 -12.24
CA VAL A 172 4.47 -14.95 -12.47
C VAL A 172 3.99 -13.70 -13.20
N PHE A 173 3.13 -13.82 -14.21
CA PHE A 173 2.55 -12.67 -14.90
C PHE A 173 1.70 -11.79 -13.97
N SER A 174 0.90 -12.42 -13.09
CA SER A 174 0.09 -11.71 -12.11
C SER A 174 0.96 -11.00 -11.06
N ILE A 175 2.07 -11.61 -10.66
CA ILE A 175 3.07 -10.99 -9.77
C ILE A 175 3.71 -9.76 -10.46
N ASP A 176 4.11 -9.88 -11.72
CA ASP A 176 4.69 -8.76 -12.48
C ASP A 176 3.69 -7.60 -12.66
N THR A 177 2.40 -7.92 -12.76
CA THR A 177 1.31 -6.93 -12.77
C THR A 177 1.25 -6.17 -11.44
N GLN A 178 1.30 -6.87 -10.31
CA GLN A 178 1.32 -6.26 -8.99
C GLN A 178 2.57 -5.39 -8.74
N ILE A 179 3.74 -5.84 -9.20
CA ILE A 179 4.97 -5.05 -9.18
C ILE A 179 4.78 -3.74 -9.96
N SER A 180 4.19 -3.82 -11.16
CA SER A 180 3.94 -2.65 -12.02
C SER A 180 2.99 -1.65 -11.36
N ILE A 181 1.91 -2.13 -10.73
CA ILE A 181 0.97 -1.31 -9.95
C ILE A 181 1.72 -0.56 -8.85
N ILE A 182 2.52 -1.27 -8.05
CA ILE A 182 3.25 -0.65 -6.93
C ILE A 182 4.23 0.42 -7.43
N LEU A 183 4.98 0.13 -8.50
CA LEU A 183 5.93 1.10 -9.07
C LEU A 183 5.21 2.37 -9.59
N GLU A 184 4.05 2.23 -10.22
CA GLU A 184 3.26 3.37 -10.69
C GLU A 184 2.69 4.19 -9.53
N ILE A 185 2.18 3.54 -8.48
CA ILE A 185 1.74 4.23 -7.26
C ILE A 185 2.91 4.98 -6.60
N GLN A 186 4.06 4.33 -6.43
CA GLN A 186 5.24 4.98 -5.87
C GLN A 186 5.69 6.20 -6.71
N THR A 187 5.53 6.13 -8.03
CA THR A 187 5.85 7.25 -8.92
C THR A 187 4.93 8.44 -8.68
N VAL A 188 3.62 8.21 -8.54
CA VAL A 188 2.64 9.26 -8.19
C VAL A 188 2.99 9.90 -6.85
N LEU A 189 3.30 9.08 -5.83
CA LEU A 189 3.63 9.56 -4.50
C LEU A 189 4.95 10.36 -4.47
N ARG A 190 5.99 9.89 -5.16
CA ARG A 190 7.28 10.59 -5.28
C ARG A 190 7.15 11.92 -6.03
N ALA A 191 6.33 11.97 -7.08
CA ALA A 191 6.11 13.19 -7.85
C ALA A 191 5.48 14.28 -6.97
N ASP A 192 4.51 13.94 -6.12
CA ASP A 192 3.96 14.90 -5.16
C ASP A 192 5.00 15.32 -4.11
N LEU A 193 5.75 14.38 -3.53
CA LEU A 193 6.83 14.71 -2.58
C LEU A 193 7.89 15.66 -3.15
N SER A 194 8.21 15.51 -4.44
CA SER A 194 9.23 16.35 -5.11
C SER A 194 8.82 17.82 -5.24
N GLN A 195 7.53 18.15 -5.12
CA GLN A 195 7.04 19.53 -5.15
C GLN A 195 7.38 20.30 -3.86
N TYR A 196 7.83 19.59 -2.82
CA TYR A 196 8.11 20.16 -1.50
C TYR A 196 9.59 20.10 -1.11
N LYS A 197 10.47 19.64 -2.01
CA LYS A 197 11.93 19.71 -1.88
C LYS A 197 12.47 20.88 -2.69
#